data_AF-F5YDF7-F1
#
_entry.id   AF-F5YDF7-F1
#
_cell.length_a   1.000
_cell.length_b   1.000
_cell.length_c   1.000
_cell.angle_alpha   90.00
_cell.angle_beta   90.00
_cell.angle_gamma   90.00
#
_symmetry.space_group_name_H-M   'P 1'
#
loop_
_entity.id
_entity.type
_entity.pdbx_description
1 polymer ?
#
loop_
_entity_poly.entity_id
_entity_poly.type
_entity_poly.pdbx_seq_one_letter_code
_entity_poly.pdbx_strand_id
1 'polypeptide(L)' 'MENGCTFQRHGKGGHDIWYSPLSNKHVTVDGKIPSRHTVNAVMKQAGIKYHF' A
#
# COMPACT_ATOMS: atom_id res chain seq x y z
N MET A 1 -7.02 -10.48 3.55
CA MET A 1 -7.19 -9.14 4.17
C MET A 1 -6.56 -9.18 5.55
N GLU A 2 -5.23 -9.15 5.66
CA GLU A 2 -4.52 -9.51 6.91
C GLU A 2 -4.22 -8.32 7.85
N ASN A 3 -4.34 -7.08 7.38
CA ASN A 3 -3.91 -5.90 8.15
C ASN A 3 -4.98 -4.79 8.26
N GLY A 4 -6.23 -5.07 7.89
CA GLY A 4 -7.32 -4.09 7.92
C GLY A 4 -7.17 -2.93 6.93
N CYS A 5 -6.18 -2.97 6.03
CA CYS A 5 -6.04 -1.94 5.00
C CYS A 5 -7.24 -1.97 4.05
N THR A 6 -7.85 -0.81 3.81
CA THR A 6 -9.02 -0.67 2.95
C THR A 6 -8.67 0.03 1.65
N PHE A 7 -9.18 -0.48 0.55
CA PHE A 7 -9.08 0.22 -0.73
C PHE A 7 -9.94 1.49 -0.68
N GLN A 8 -9.34 2.64 -0.97
CA GLN A 8 -10.03 3.93 -0.93
C GLN A 8 -10.50 4.34 -2.32
N ARG A 9 -9.60 4.35 -3.30
CA ARG A 9 -9.88 4.76 -4.68
C ARG A 9 -8.72 4.44 -5.62
N HIS A 10 -9.02 4.41 -6.92
CA HIS A 10 -7.99 4.47 -7.96
C HIS A 10 -7.49 5.91 -8.11
N GLY A 11 -6.18 6.09 -8.06
CA GLY A 11 -5.46 7.29 -8.48
C GLY A 11 -5.30 7.37 -10.00
N LYS A 12 -4.67 8.46 -10.46
CA LYS A 12 -4.40 8.68 -11.88
C LYS A 12 -3.29 7.76 -12.36
N GLY A 13 -3.47 7.09 -13.50
CA GLY A 13 -2.41 6.29 -14.14
C GLY A 13 -2.34 4.81 -13.72
N GLY A 14 -3.36 4.28 -13.02
CA GLY A 14 -3.39 2.88 -12.59
C GLY A 14 -2.78 2.63 -11.21
N HIS A 15 -2.65 3.69 -10.41
CA HIS A 15 -2.26 3.58 -9.01
C HIS A 15 -3.51 3.38 -8.15
N ASP A 16 -3.40 2.56 -7.11
CA ASP A 16 -4.45 2.33 -6.12
C ASP A 16 -4.09 3.02 -4.83
N ILE A 17 -5.04 3.72 -4.24
CA ILE A 17 -4.87 4.35 -2.93
C ILE A 17 -5.56 3.48 -1.90
N TRP A 18 -4.80 3.04 -0.92
CA TRP A 18 -5.24 2.22 0.20
C TRP A 18 -5.08 3.01 1.49
N TYR A 19 -6.00 2.85 2.43
CA TYR A 19 -5.88 3.39 3.77
C TYR A 19 -5.37 2.31 4.71
N SER A 20 -4.32 2.61 5.48
CA SER A 20 -3.81 1.75 6.54
C SER A 20 -4.29 2.26 7.90
N PRO A 21 -5.07 1.46 8.66
CA PRO A 21 -5.41 1.80 10.04
C PRO A 21 -4.22 1.67 10.98
N LEU A 22 -3.20 0.89 10.62
CA LEU A 22 -2.01 0.65 11.46
C LEU A 22 -1.15 1.90 11.60
N SER A 23 -0.96 2.63 10.50
CA SER A 23 -0.19 3.88 10.47
C SER A 23 -1.08 5.13 10.38
N ASN A 24 -2.41 4.95 10.32
CA ASN A 24 -3.42 5.98 10.09
C ASN A 24 -3.08 6.87 8.86
N LYS A 25 -2.62 6.23 7.78
CA LYS A 25 -2.12 6.91 6.57
C LYS A 25 -2.65 6.25 5.30
N HIS A 26 -2.77 7.07 4.27
CA HIS A 26 -3.01 6.58 2.91
C HIS A 26 -1.68 6.17 2.26
N VAL A 27 -1.66 4.98 1.67
CA VAL A 27 -0.55 4.44 0.90
C VAL A 27 -0.98 4.27 -0.55
N THR A 28 -0.07 4.61 -1.47
CA THR A 28 -0.30 4.46 -2.90
C THR A 28 0.42 3.21 -3.37
N VAL A 29 -0.33 2.29 -3.99
CA VAL A 29 0.15 1.03 -4.54
C VAL A 29 0.09 1.14 -6.05
N ASP A 30 1.17 0.81 -6.75
CA ASP A 30 1.11 0.70 -8.21
C ASP A 30 0.38 -0.60 -8.57
N GLY A 31 -0.70 -0.48 -9.35
CA GLY A 31 -1.45 -1.63 -9.86
C GLY A 31 -0.72 -2.38 -10.98
N LYS A 32 0.31 -1.79 -11.58
CA LYS A 32 1.21 -2.45 -12.54
C LYS A 32 2.42 -3.03 -11.81
N ILE A 33 2.58 -4.35 -11.95
CA ILE A 33 3.72 -5.18 -11.51
C ILE A 33 4.60 -4.49 -10.45
N PRO A 34 4.23 -4.57 -9.17
CA PRO A 34 4.98 -3.90 -8.13
C PRO A 34 6.34 -4.58 -7.95
N SER A 35 7.43 -3.80 -8.03
CA SER A 35 8.77 -4.30 -7.72
C SER A 35 8.91 -4.62 -6.21
N ARG A 36 9.83 -5.53 -5.82
CA ARG A 36 10.12 -5.82 -4.40
C ARG A 36 10.40 -4.55 -3.58
N HIS A 37 11.09 -3.58 -4.18
CA HIS A 37 11.37 -2.28 -3.53
C HIS A 37 10.09 -1.48 -3.30
N THR A 38 9.20 -1.43 -4.31
CA THR A 38 7.91 -0.75 -4.21
C THR A 38 7.03 -1.41 -3.14
N VAL A 39 6.97 -2.75 -3.11
CA VAL A 39 6.23 -3.51 -2.10
C VAL A 39 6.76 -3.22 -0.69
N ASN A 40 8.07 -3.30 -0.49
CA ASN A 40 8.69 -3.01 0.82
C ASN A 40 8.45 -1.56 1.27
N ALA A 41 8.49 -0.61 0.33
CA ALA A 41 8.19 0.79 0.63
C ALA A 41 6.73 0.99 1.04
N VAL A 42 5.78 0.40 0.30
CA VAL A 42 4.34 0.43 0.62
C VAL A 42 4.09 -0.20 1.98
N MET A 43 4.66 -1.37 2.27
CA MET A 43 4.51 -2.06 3.56
C MET A 43 5.05 -1.20 4.71
N LYS A 44 6.25 -0.61 4.54
CA LYS A 44 6.83 0.32 5.51
C LYS A 44 5.96 1.55 5.74
N GLN A 45 5.41 2.14 4.68
CA GLN A 45 4.48 3.28 4.78
C GLN A 45 3.16 2.90 5.45
N ALA A 46 2.68 1.70 5.20
CA ALA A 46 1.48 1.14 5.83
C ALA A 46 1.71 0.75 7.30
N GLY A 47 2.94 0.84 7.81
CA GLY A 47 3.27 0.41 9.18
C GLY A 47 3.36 -1.12 9.34
N ILE A 48 3.37 -1.86 8.23
CA ILE A 48 3.50 -3.31 8.22
C ILE A 48 4.99 -3.64 8.25
N LYS A 49 5.46 -4.25 9.35
CA LYS A 49 6.80 -4.83 9.42
C LYS A 49 6.82 -6.14 8.63
N TYR A 50 6.97 -6.03 7.32
CA TYR A 50 7.16 -7.17 6.43
C TYR A 50 8.37 -6.89 5.55
N HIS A 51 9.28 -7.86 5.50
CA HIS A 51 10.49 -7.81 4.70
C HIS A 51 10.40 -8.98 3.71
N PHE A 52 10.11 -8.69 2.44
CA PHE A 52 10.32 -9.66 1.36
C PHE A 52 11.80 -9.81 1.10
#